data_AF-A0A257L1K2-F1
#
_entry.id   AF-A0A257L1K2-F1
#
_cell.length_a   1.000
_cell.length_b   1.000
_cell.length_c   1.000
_cell.angle_alpha   90.00
_cell.angle_beta   90.00
_cell.angle_gamma   90.00
#
_symmetry.space_group_name_H-M   'P 1'
#
loop_
_entity.id
_entity.type
_entity.pdbx_description
1 polymer ?
#
loop_
_entity_poly.entity_id
_entity_poly.type
_entity_poly.pdbx_seq_one_letter_code
_entity_poly.pdbx_strand_id
1 'polypeptide(L)'
;AHDDPQRVRAYATRTGLSGHTRNSITDLARLERELAQIRQSTMSRDEEELELGVRCMAAGVFDDQGKLIAGLSVSAPADRLEESWAERVKATAAQISTALGHRGAERRA
;
A
#
# COMPACT_ATOMS: atom_id res chain seq x y z
N ALA A 1 3.11 -0.16 -5.26
CA ALA A 1 2.36 0.87 -6.02
C ALA A 1 3.27 1.91 -6.72
N HIS A 2 4.37 2.34 -6.09
CA HIS A 2 5.28 3.39 -6.60
C HIS A 2 6.54 2.86 -7.32
N ASP A 3 6.67 1.54 -7.52
CA ASP A 3 7.77 0.96 -8.30
C ASP A 3 7.45 1.06 -9.81
N ASP A 4 8.48 0.86 -10.65
CA ASP A 4 8.37 0.85 -12.10
C ASP A 4 7.39 -0.25 -12.57
N PRO A 5 6.36 0.10 -13.39
CA PRO A 5 5.42 -0.87 -13.93
C PRO A 5 6.08 -2.06 -14.63
N GLN A 6 7.22 -1.88 -15.31
CA GLN A 6 7.92 -2.99 -15.96
C GLN A 6 8.50 -3.98 -14.93
N ARG A 7 9.06 -3.46 -13.83
CA ARG A 7 9.56 -4.28 -12.72
C ARG A 7 8.44 -5.04 -12.02
N VAL A 8 7.28 -4.41 -11.84
CA VAL A 8 6.08 -5.06 -11.27
C VAL A 8 5.63 -6.21 -12.16
N ARG A 9 5.52 -6.01 -13.48
CA ARG A 9 5.15 -7.09 -14.42
C ARG A 9 6.17 -8.23 -14.39
N ALA A 10 7.47 -7.91 -14.45
CA ALA A 10 8.52 -8.91 -14.40
C ALA A 10 8.46 -9.74 -13.10
N TYR A 11 8.19 -9.09 -11.96
CA TYR A 11 7.98 -9.76 -10.68
C TYR A 11 6.77 -10.69 -10.71
N ALA A 12 5.62 -10.20 -11.19
CA ALA A 12 4.39 -10.98 -11.27
C ALA A 12 4.54 -12.20 -12.19
N THR A 13 5.13 -12.02 -13.37
CA THR A 13 5.39 -13.13 -14.32
C THR A 13 6.36 -14.15 -13.73
N ARG A 14 7.41 -13.71 -13.04
CA ARG A 14 8.41 -14.61 -12.44
C ARG A 14 7.86 -15.41 -11.25
N THR A 15 6.98 -14.81 -10.44
CA THR A 15 6.42 -15.44 -9.24
C THR A 15 5.12 -16.20 -9.51
N GLY A 16 4.45 -15.90 -10.62
CA GLY A 16 3.13 -16.45 -10.94
C GLY A 16 2.00 -15.95 -10.04
N LEU A 17 2.28 -14.99 -9.14
CA LEU A 17 1.34 -14.49 -8.13
C LEU A 17 0.62 -15.62 -7.38
N SER A 18 1.37 -16.61 -6.88
CA SER A 18 0.81 -17.72 -6.10
C SER A 18 -0.05 -17.20 -4.95
N GLY A 19 -1.34 -17.52 -4.98
CA GLY A 19 -2.29 -17.12 -3.93
C GLY A 19 -2.14 -17.96 -2.67
N HIS A 20 -2.44 -17.34 -1.53
CA HIS A 20 -2.51 -18.00 -0.23
C HIS A 20 -3.95 -18.33 0.18
N THR A 21 -4.90 -17.50 -0.26
CA THR A 21 -6.33 -17.66 0.00
C THR A 21 -7.12 -17.49 -1.30
N ARG A 22 -8.44 -17.68 -1.21
CA ARG A 22 -9.36 -17.39 -2.33
C ARG A 22 -9.46 -15.90 -2.68
N ASN A 23 -9.01 -15.00 -1.79
CA ASN A 23 -9.09 -13.57 -2.00
C ASN A 23 -7.84 -12.99 -2.68
N SER A 24 -6.71 -13.72 -2.61
CA SER A 24 -5.42 -13.29 -3.15
C SER A 24 -5.52 -12.82 -4.60
N ILE A 25 -4.83 -11.72 -4.91
CA ILE A 25 -4.69 -11.26 -6.29
C ILE A 25 -3.69 -12.16 -7.04
N THR A 26 -4.22 -13.04 -7.88
CA THR A 26 -3.43 -13.98 -8.70
C THR A 26 -3.37 -13.61 -10.19
N ASP A 27 -4.03 -12.53 -10.58
CA ASP A 27 -4.08 -12.02 -11.96
C ASP A 27 -3.31 -10.70 -12.09
N LEU A 28 -2.46 -10.60 -13.11
CA LEU A 28 -1.64 -9.43 -13.35
C LEU A 28 -2.50 -8.18 -13.62
N ALA A 29 -3.55 -8.30 -14.42
CA ALA A 29 -4.39 -7.14 -14.74
C ALA A 29 -5.13 -6.62 -13.49
N ARG A 30 -5.56 -7.53 -12.60
CA ARG A 30 -6.13 -7.18 -11.29
C ARG A 30 -5.10 -6.50 -10.40
N LEU A 31 -3.87 -7.03 -10.32
CA LEU A 31 -2.79 -6.39 -9.56
C LEU A 31 -2.50 -4.98 -10.08
N GLU A 32 -2.40 -4.79 -11.39
CA GLU A 32 -2.15 -3.47 -11.98
C GLU A 32 -3.26 -2.46 -11.65
N ARG A 33 -4.53 -2.89 -11.69
CA ARG A 33 -5.68 -2.08 -11.29
C ARG A 33 -5.60 -1.70 -9.81
N GLU A 34 -5.32 -2.66 -8.93
CA GLU A 34 -5.17 -2.41 -7.49
C GLU A 34 -4.07 -1.40 -7.21
N LEU A 35 -2.88 -1.60 -7.81
CA LEU A 35 -1.77 -0.68 -7.67
C LEU A 35 -2.09 0.73 -8.20
N ALA A 36 -2.92 0.84 -9.25
CA ALA A 36 -3.38 2.13 -9.75
C ALA A 36 -4.33 2.82 -8.78
N GLN A 37 -5.24 2.09 -8.13
CA GLN A 37 -6.13 2.62 -7.09
C GLN A 37 -5.32 3.09 -5.88
N ILE A 38 -4.34 2.31 -5.43
CA ILE A 38 -3.46 2.67 -4.31
C ILE A 38 -2.69 3.98 -4.59
N ARG A 39 -2.23 4.19 -5.83
CA ARG A 39 -1.58 5.46 -6.22
C ARG A 39 -2.51 6.66 -6.13
N GLN A 40 -3.81 6.48 -6.34
CA GLN A 40 -4.81 7.56 -6.28
C GLN A 40 -5.29 7.81 -4.84
N SER A 41 -5.54 6.75 -4.07
CA SER A 41 -6.07 6.83 -2.71
C SER A 41 -4.99 7.05 -1.65
N THR A 42 -3.71 6.80 -1.99
CA THR A 42 -2.55 6.76 -1.07
C THR A 42 -2.67 5.72 0.04
N MET A 43 -3.55 4.74 -0.14
CA MET A 43 -3.85 3.69 0.83
C MET A 43 -3.94 2.34 0.13
N SER A 44 -3.27 1.32 0.67
CA SER A 44 -3.46 -0.08 0.29
C SER A 44 -4.23 -0.84 1.34
N ARG A 45 -5.00 -1.84 0.90
CA ARG A 45 -5.69 -2.78 1.77
C ARG A 45 -5.28 -4.20 1.41
N ASP A 46 -5.29 -5.05 2.42
CA ASP A 46 -5.23 -6.51 2.28
C ASP A 46 -6.56 -7.05 2.79
N GLU A 47 -7.35 -7.61 1.87
CA GLU A 47 -8.70 -8.12 2.14
C GLU A 47 -8.66 -9.64 2.31
N GLU A 48 -7.93 -10.10 3.33
CA GLU A 48 -7.72 -11.52 3.65
C GLU A 48 -6.96 -12.28 2.54
N GLU A 49 -6.02 -11.62 1.86
CA GLU A 49 -5.25 -12.21 0.77
C GLU A 49 -4.15 -13.14 1.27
N LEU A 50 -3.61 -12.88 2.47
CA LEU A 50 -2.59 -13.73 3.09
C LEU A 50 -3.20 -14.78 4.02
N GLU A 51 -4.13 -14.37 4.88
CA GLU A 51 -4.79 -15.23 5.88
C GLU A 51 -6.27 -14.86 6.01
N LEU A 52 -7.15 -15.87 5.98
CA LEU A 52 -8.59 -15.66 6.16
C LEU A 52 -8.90 -15.13 7.56
N GLY A 53 -9.72 -14.09 7.64
CA GLY A 53 -10.05 -13.43 8.90
C GLY A 53 -9.04 -12.38 9.37
N VAL A 54 -7.97 -12.10 8.60
CA VAL A 54 -7.04 -10.99 8.87
C VAL A 54 -7.13 -9.97 7.75
N ARG A 55 -7.24 -8.69 8.11
CA ARG A 55 -7.18 -7.58 7.15
C ARG A 55 -6.13 -6.57 7.56
N CYS A 56 -5.59 -5.89 6.56
CA CYS A 56 -4.61 -4.84 6.77
C CYS A 56 -4.96 -3.57 6.00
N MET A 57 -4.49 -2.44 6.51
CA MET A 57 -4.44 -1.17 5.76
C MET A 57 -3.06 -0.54 5.92
N ALA A 58 -2.54 0.08 4.86
CA ALA A 58 -1.20 0.64 4.88
C ALA A 58 -1.06 1.91 4.03
N ALA A 59 -0.22 2.82 4.51
CA ALA A 59 0.13 4.08 3.82
C ALA A 59 1.65 4.16 3.58
N GLY A 60 2.03 4.91 2.54
CA GLY A 60 3.43 5.09 2.16
C GLY A 60 4.18 6.10 3.02
N VAL A 61 5.45 5.83 3.29
CA VAL A 61 6.40 6.75 3.93
C VAL A 61 7.45 7.18 2.91
N PHE A 62 7.64 8.49 2.78
CA PHE A 62 8.47 9.10 1.75
C PHE A 62 9.66 9.86 2.35
N ASP A 63 10.77 9.92 1.60
CA ASP A 63 11.94 10.72 1.95
C ASP A 63 11.84 12.17 1.47
N ASP A 64 12.91 12.95 1.68
CA ASP A 64 13.05 14.35 1.28
C ASP A 64 13.05 14.57 -0.24
N GLN A 65 13.29 13.52 -1.02
CA GLN A 65 13.18 13.53 -2.48
C GLN A 65 11.80 13.09 -2.99
N GLY A 66 10.89 12.73 -2.09
CA GLY A 66 9.55 12.24 -2.44
C GLY A 66 9.54 10.79 -2.94
N LYS A 67 10.59 10.02 -2.66
CA LYS A 67 10.66 8.60 -2.99
C LYS A 67 10.03 7.78 -1.86
N LEU A 68 9.22 6.78 -2.23
CA LEU A 68 8.68 5.82 -1.28
C LEU A 68 9.81 4.94 -0.73
N ILE A 69 10.04 5.00 0.58
CA ILE A 69 11.12 4.28 1.27
C ILE A 69 10.62 3.24 2.27
N ALA A 70 9.38 3.36 2.74
CA ALA A 70 8.75 2.37 3.61
C ALA A 70 7.22 2.41 3.46
N GLY A 71 6.55 1.40 4.03
CA GLY A 71 5.10 1.39 4.23
C GLY A 71 4.78 1.22 5.71
N LEU A 72 3.85 2.00 6.24
CA LEU A 72 3.29 1.82 7.58
C LEU A 72 1.98 1.07 7.45
N SER A 73 1.87 -0.11 8.06
CA SER A 73 0.66 -0.92 8.06
C SER A 73 0.11 -1.15 9.48
N VAL A 74 -1.20 -1.36 9.55
CA VAL A 74 -1.87 -1.98 10.71
C VAL A 74 -2.60 -3.22 10.23
N SER A 75 -2.52 -4.28 11.02
CA SER A 75 -3.19 -5.56 10.79
C SER A 75 -4.09 -5.87 11.97
N ALA A 76 -5.30 -6.36 11.69
CA ALA A 76 -6.25 -6.74 12.72
C ALA A 76 -7.16 -7.87 12.23
N PRO A 77 -7.86 -8.58 13.13
CA PRO A 77 -8.98 -9.43 12.75
C PRO A 77 -9.97 -8.65 11.88
N ALA A 78 -10.50 -9.28 10.84
CA ALA A 78 -11.34 -8.66 9.82
C ALA A 78 -12.58 -7.97 10.40
N ASP A 79 -13.11 -8.48 11.51
CA ASP A 79 -14.27 -7.95 12.24
C ASP A 79 -13.93 -6.79 13.20
N ARG A 80 -12.63 -6.53 13.43
CA ARG A 80 -12.13 -5.47 14.32
C ARG A 80 -11.39 -4.36 13.60
N LEU A 81 -11.04 -4.53 12.33
CA LEU A 81 -10.42 -3.47 11.55
C LEU A 81 -11.47 -2.39 11.25
N GLU A 82 -11.32 -1.22 11.85
CA GLU A 82 -12.22 -0.10 11.60
C GLU A 82 -11.72 0.76 10.44
N GLU A 83 -12.60 1.08 9.50
CA GLU A 83 -12.29 1.98 8.38
C GLU A 83 -11.87 3.38 8.86
N SER A 84 -12.34 3.80 10.03
CA SER A 84 -11.96 5.07 10.69
C SER A 84 -10.45 5.19 10.96
N TRP A 85 -9.73 4.06 11.01
CA TRP A 85 -8.28 4.04 11.26
C TRP A 85 -7.47 4.45 10.03
N ALA A 86 -8.05 4.40 8.83
CA ALA A 86 -7.35 4.71 7.58
C ALA A 86 -6.74 6.13 7.60
N GLU A 87 -7.49 7.12 8.09
CA GLU A 87 -6.99 8.49 8.24
C GLU A 87 -5.85 8.59 9.25
N ARG A 88 -5.92 7.83 10.35
CA ARG A 88 -4.86 7.80 11.37
C ARG A 88 -3.57 7.19 10.82
N VAL A 89 -3.67 6.10 10.06
CA VAL A 89 -2.52 5.45 9.41
C VAL A 89 -1.88 6.41 8.40
N LYS A 90 -2.66 7.07 7.55
CA LYS A 90 -2.15 8.09 6.62
C LYS A 90 -1.48 9.25 7.34
N ALA A 91 -2.13 9.81 8.36
CA ALA A 91 -1.58 10.91 9.13
C ALA A 91 -0.25 10.53 9.80
N THR A 92 -0.18 9.32 10.36
CA THR A 92 1.04 8.81 11.00
C THR A 92 2.16 8.60 9.97
N ALA A 93 1.86 8.01 8.82
CA ALA A 93 2.84 7.83 7.74
C ALA A 93 3.36 9.19 7.21
N ALA A 94 2.48 10.19 7.11
CA ALA A 94 2.85 11.56 6.72
C ALA A 94 3.73 12.24 7.78
N GLN A 95 3.45 12.05 9.07
CA GLN A 95 4.30 12.55 10.16
C GLN A 95 5.70 11.94 10.12
N ILE A 96 5.80 10.61 9.92
CA ILE A 96 7.08 9.93 9.74
C ILE A 96 7.83 10.50 8.53
N SER A 97 7.13 10.65 7.40
CA SER A 97 7.72 11.24 6.18
C SER A 97 8.26 12.65 6.44
N THR A 98 7.49 13.49 7.15
CA THR A 98 7.89 14.85 7.52
C THR A 98 9.15 14.85 8.40
N ALA A 99 9.21 13.94 9.36
CA ALA A 99 10.40 13.76 10.21
C ALA A 99 11.64 13.30 9.39
N LEU A 100 11.43 12.59 8.28
CA LEU A 100 12.47 12.19 7.33
C LEU A 100 12.80 13.26 6.27
N GLY A 101 12.25 14.47 6.42
CA GLY A 101 12.53 15.60 5.53
C GLY A 101 11.58 15.71 4.33
N HIS A 102 10.56 14.85 4.22
CA HIS A 102 9.52 14.99 3.22
C HIS A 102 8.75 16.29 3.46
N ARG A 103 8.95 17.25 2.57
CA ARG A 103 8.14 18.46 2.50
C ARG A 103 7.03 18.10 1.54
N GLY A 104 5.80 17.96 2.01
CA GLY A 104 4.65 17.64 1.16
C GLY A 104 4.52 18.61 -0.03
N ALA A 105 3.44 18.50 -0.82
CA ALA A 105 3.22 19.31 -2.03
C ALA A 105 3.15 20.85 -1.82
N GLU A 106 3.50 21.37 -0.64
CA GLU A 106 3.57 22.80 -0.28
C GLU A 106 4.85 23.52 -0.75
N ARG A 107 5.72 22.90 -1.56
CA ARG A 107 6.81 23.59 -2.27
C ARG A 107 6.65 23.49 -3.79
N ARG A 108 5.53 24.02 -4.30
CA ARG A 108 5.40 24.51 -5.68
C ARG A 108 4.58 25.80 -5.68
N ALA A 109 5.16 26.86 -5.12
CA ALA A 109 4.77 28.25 -5.33
C ALA A 109 6.05 29.08 -5.37
#